data_AF-A0A914ZLZ9-F1
#
_entry.id   AF-A0A914ZLZ9-F1
#
_cell.length_a   1.000
_cell.length_b   1.000
_cell.length_c   1.000
_cell.angle_alpha   90.00
_cell.angle_beta   90.00
_cell.angle_gamma   90.00
#
_symmetry.space_group_name_H-M   'P 1'
#
loop_
_entity.id
_entity.type
_entity.pdbx_description
1 polymer ?
#
loop_
_entity_poly.entity_id
_entity_poly.type
_entity_poly.pdbx_seq_one_letter_code
_entity_poly.pdbx_strand_id
1 'polypeptide(L)'
;IIKSLISLTDKLNEADSSDIYAESYLFAAQKGLELSSLHRFLPRMSSADITRILEASTHFTTVSACLWKVAVERLLMSDASHSIVFLTTQLRHRCVDNPMLASQRMALITSVLLSEKAPWTNTAFEFLIEFIQSLDGEIRFPIESILPLWFAVVLTHIESDGLTDVSQFICTGFRSFAQDKGFPSKEFSSDISSTDAAVRWIFESVSEIARRNEMWAREAMLRWLEPVACVLQKVLPKSTMEVCTQSCRIASYIFRFASRLIYRSAGECNFNQSLFVRLCKLYIQNTLIVRNFEATFLDESVPNYFCGLLMLPIASSSYLQRIAVDIIEKFSLDYSLKQKMKRLLGDHPRFIPILYAACKADSNAFKFLTAIA
;
A
#
# COMPACT_ATOMS: atom_id res chain seq x y z
N ILE A 1 -37.81 31.66 -8.07
CA ILE A 1 -37.64 30.78 -6.89
C ILE A 1 -36.16 30.45 -6.67
N ILE A 2 -35.50 29.68 -7.55
CA ILE A 2 -34.08 29.28 -7.37
C ILE A 2 -33.11 30.47 -7.19
N LYS A 3 -33.14 31.47 -8.09
CA LYS A 3 -32.29 32.68 -7.95
C LYS A 3 -32.56 33.46 -6.66
N SER A 4 -33.81 33.47 -6.20
CA SER A 4 -34.22 34.11 -4.95
C SER A 4 -33.70 33.34 -3.74
N LEU A 5 -33.69 32.01 -3.82
CA LEU A 5 -33.17 31.11 -2.78
C LEU A 5 -31.65 31.27 -2.65
N ILE A 6 -30.91 31.27 -3.77
CA ILE A 6 -29.46 31.55 -3.82
C ILE A 6 -29.16 32.92 -3.19
N SER A 7 -29.88 33.96 -3.60
CA SER A 7 -29.71 35.31 -3.05
C SER A 7 -30.07 35.44 -1.57
N LEU A 8 -30.97 34.60 -1.06
CA LEU A 8 -31.31 34.54 0.37
C LEU A 8 -30.23 33.81 1.16
N THR A 9 -29.75 32.66 0.66
CA THR A 9 -28.67 31.89 1.30
C THR A 9 -27.37 32.67 1.38
N ASP A 10 -27.06 33.51 0.40
CA ASP A 10 -25.85 34.36 0.44
C ASP A 10 -25.91 35.47 1.49
N LYS A 11 -27.11 35.81 1.98
CA LYS A 11 -27.35 36.80 3.05
C LYS A 11 -27.42 36.18 4.45
N LEU A 12 -27.37 34.86 4.57
CA LEU A 12 -27.42 34.16 5.87
C LEU A 12 -26.14 34.42 6.68
N ASN A 13 -26.31 34.54 8.00
CA ASN A 13 -25.20 34.66 8.94
C ASN A 13 -24.66 33.26 9.29
N GLU A 14 -23.35 33.07 9.18
CA GLU A 14 -22.66 31.81 9.42
C GLU A 14 -22.78 31.33 10.88
N ALA A 15 -22.92 32.26 11.83
CA ALA A 15 -22.96 31.95 13.26
C ALA A 15 -24.28 31.31 13.71
N ASP A 16 -25.40 31.69 13.09
CA ASP A 16 -26.76 31.36 13.58
C ASP A 16 -27.61 30.61 12.54
N SER A 17 -27.12 30.44 11.31
CA SER A 17 -27.92 29.92 10.19
C SER A 17 -27.31 28.69 9.51
N SER A 18 -26.36 27.99 10.14
CA SER A 18 -25.75 26.77 9.60
C SER A 18 -26.78 25.70 9.27
N ASP A 19 -27.74 25.49 10.18
CA ASP A 19 -28.76 24.43 10.06
C ASP A 19 -29.75 24.77 8.94
N ILE A 20 -30.16 26.04 8.87
CA ILE A 20 -31.03 26.56 7.81
C ILE A 20 -30.33 26.49 6.45
N TYR A 21 -29.03 26.80 6.41
CA TYR A 21 -28.22 26.68 5.21
C TYR A 21 -28.07 25.21 4.80
N ALA A 22 -27.88 24.28 5.73
CA ALA A 22 -27.79 22.85 5.44
C ALA A 22 -29.07 22.35 4.76
N GLU A 23 -30.25 22.65 5.31
CA GLU A 23 -31.54 22.30 4.71
C GLU A 23 -31.74 22.95 3.33
N SER A 24 -31.33 24.22 3.18
CA SER A 24 -31.37 24.94 1.90
C SER A 24 -30.42 24.31 0.86
N TYR A 25 -29.24 23.87 1.29
CA TYR A 25 -28.28 23.16 0.47
C TYR A 25 -28.83 21.80 0.05
N LEU A 26 -29.42 21.04 0.97
CA LEU A 26 -30.06 19.75 0.67
C LEU A 26 -31.18 19.92 -0.37
N PHE A 27 -32.01 20.95 -0.22
CA PHE A 27 -33.05 21.25 -1.21
C PHE A 27 -32.45 21.63 -2.57
N ALA A 28 -31.41 22.48 -2.61
CA ALA A 28 -30.74 22.86 -3.85
C ALA A 28 -30.05 21.66 -4.52
N ALA A 29 -29.37 20.85 -3.73
CA ALA A 29 -28.74 19.59 -4.10
C ALA A 29 -29.76 18.66 -4.77
N GLN A 30 -30.91 18.39 -4.14
CA GLN A 30 -32.00 17.58 -4.72
C GLN A 30 -32.51 18.11 -6.07
N LYS A 31 -32.29 19.39 -6.37
CA LYS A 31 -32.65 20.02 -7.66
C LYS A 31 -31.47 20.11 -8.64
N GLY A 32 -30.33 19.50 -8.33
CA GLY A 32 -29.11 19.50 -9.15
C GLY A 32 -28.39 20.84 -9.18
N LEU A 33 -28.55 21.66 -8.14
CA LEU A 33 -27.97 23.00 -8.06
C LEU A 33 -26.87 23.05 -7.00
N GLU A 34 -25.75 23.66 -7.36
CA GLU A 34 -24.63 23.89 -6.44
C GLU A 34 -24.70 25.31 -5.85
N LEU A 35 -24.64 25.40 -4.51
CA LEU A 35 -24.49 26.68 -3.81
C LEU A 35 -23.00 26.95 -3.54
N SER A 36 -22.49 28.07 -4.05
CA SER A 36 -21.07 28.47 -3.94
C SER A 36 -20.64 28.78 -2.51
N SER A 37 -21.58 29.06 -1.61
CA SER A 37 -21.32 29.51 -0.25
C SER A 37 -21.05 28.38 0.76
N LEU A 38 -21.07 27.10 0.36
CA LEU A 38 -20.93 25.95 1.27
C LEU A 38 -19.67 26.04 2.15
N HIS A 39 -18.55 26.48 1.58
CA HIS A 39 -17.28 26.65 2.28
C HIS A 39 -17.35 27.56 3.52
N ARG A 40 -18.25 28.54 3.53
CA ARG A 40 -18.43 29.50 4.65
C ARG A 40 -19.13 28.85 5.84
N PHE A 41 -20.05 27.93 5.57
CA PHE A 41 -20.90 27.33 6.60
C PHE A 41 -20.34 26.02 7.17
N LEU A 42 -19.51 25.29 6.42
CA LEU A 42 -18.92 24.01 6.84
C LEU A 42 -18.27 24.01 8.23
N PRO A 43 -17.47 25.02 8.66
CA PRO A 43 -16.86 25.02 9.99
C PRO A 43 -17.87 25.06 11.16
N ARG A 44 -19.13 25.42 10.89
CA ARG A 44 -20.20 25.55 11.88
C ARG A 44 -21.27 24.47 11.75
N MET A 45 -21.23 23.65 10.70
CA MET A 45 -22.19 22.56 10.49
C MET A 45 -21.93 21.40 11.46
N SER A 46 -23.02 20.76 11.89
CA SER A 46 -22.90 19.54 12.69
C SER A 46 -22.41 18.36 11.82
N SER A 47 -21.87 17.33 12.47
CA SER A 47 -21.50 16.09 11.77
C SER A 47 -22.70 15.48 11.02
N ALA A 48 -23.89 15.54 11.61
CA ALA A 48 -25.12 15.01 11.03
C ALA A 48 -25.58 15.78 9.79
N ASP A 49 -25.37 17.11 9.75
CA ASP A 49 -25.70 17.91 8.57
C ASP A 49 -24.77 17.57 7.41
N ILE A 50 -23.47 17.45 7.68
CA ILE A 50 -22.49 17.06 6.66
C ILE A 50 -22.80 15.67 6.11
N THR A 51 -23.14 14.71 6.98
CA THR A 51 -23.56 13.37 6.56
C THR A 51 -24.75 13.41 5.62
N ARG A 52 -25.83 14.13 5.98
CA ARG A 52 -27.01 14.29 5.11
C ARG A 52 -26.65 14.93 3.78
N ILE A 53 -25.75 15.92 3.77
CA ILE A 53 -25.29 16.59 2.55
C ILE A 53 -24.52 15.63 1.65
N LEU A 54 -23.64 14.79 2.22
CA LEU A 54 -22.89 13.77 1.47
C LEU A 54 -23.86 12.76 0.83
N GLU A 55 -24.78 12.20 1.61
CA GLU A 55 -25.80 11.27 1.13
C GLU A 55 -26.60 11.86 -0.04
N ALA A 56 -27.19 13.04 0.17
CA ALA A 56 -28.00 13.70 -0.85
C ALA A 56 -27.23 14.03 -2.13
N SER A 57 -25.91 14.24 -2.03
CA SER A 57 -25.05 14.62 -3.17
C SER A 57 -24.33 13.45 -3.83
N THR A 58 -24.48 12.23 -3.31
CA THR A 58 -23.73 11.04 -3.74
C THR A 58 -23.86 10.76 -5.23
N HIS A 59 -25.07 10.90 -5.78
CA HIS A 59 -25.39 10.57 -7.17
C HIS A 59 -25.26 11.73 -8.15
N PHE A 60 -24.72 12.89 -7.72
CA PHE A 60 -24.53 14.01 -8.64
C PHE A 60 -23.34 13.77 -9.56
N THR A 61 -23.50 14.08 -10.84
CA THR A 61 -22.43 14.00 -11.83
C THR A 61 -21.31 15.02 -11.55
N THR A 62 -21.67 16.17 -10.98
CA THR A 62 -20.74 17.22 -10.58
C THR A 62 -20.93 17.59 -9.12
N VAL A 63 -19.83 17.56 -8.37
CA VAL A 63 -19.80 17.96 -6.97
C VAL A 63 -18.68 18.97 -6.74
N SER A 64 -18.94 19.93 -5.86
CA SER A 64 -18.01 20.98 -5.47
C SER A 64 -16.68 20.42 -4.97
N ALA A 65 -15.58 21.12 -5.28
CA ALA A 65 -14.26 20.78 -4.74
C ALA A 65 -14.24 20.87 -3.20
N CYS A 66 -15.09 21.72 -2.62
CA CYS A 66 -15.23 21.90 -1.19
C CYS A 66 -15.84 20.66 -0.52
N LEU A 67 -16.94 20.13 -1.04
CA LEU A 67 -17.59 18.93 -0.51
C LEU A 67 -16.70 17.69 -0.69
N TRP A 68 -16.00 17.58 -1.83
CA TRP A 68 -14.99 16.54 -2.03
C TRP A 68 -13.91 16.57 -0.95
N LYS A 69 -13.34 17.75 -0.66
CA LYS A 69 -12.30 17.91 0.36
C LYS A 69 -12.80 17.51 1.75
N VAL A 70 -14.02 17.92 2.11
CA VAL A 70 -14.64 17.54 3.39
C VAL A 70 -14.79 16.03 3.49
N ALA A 71 -15.30 15.36 2.46
CA ALA A 71 -15.45 13.91 2.46
C ALA A 71 -14.09 13.20 2.64
N VAL A 72 -13.04 13.68 1.97
CA VAL A 72 -11.67 13.13 2.13
C VAL A 72 -11.15 13.34 3.54
N GLU A 73 -11.32 14.52 4.15
CA GLU A 73 -10.88 14.78 5.53
C GLU A 73 -11.63 13.92 6.55
N ARG A 74 -12.92 13.68 6.30
CA ARG A 74 -13.79 12.84 7.15
C ARG A 74 -13.48 11.34 7.08
N LEU A 75 -12.64 10.89 6.14
CA LEU A 75 -12.08 9.53 6.19
C LEU A 75 -11.24 9.29 7.45
N LEU A 76 -10.74 10.35 8.09
CA LEU A 76 -9.96 10.27 9.33
C LEU A 76 -10.83 10.39 10.60
N MET A 77 -12.15 10.24 10.46
CA MET A 77 -13.10 10.27 11.58
C MET A 77 -13.65 8.86 11.86
N SER A 78 -14.23 8.67 13.03
CA SER A 78 -14.84 7.39 13.43
C SER A 78 -16.07 7.00 12.60
N ASP A 79 -16.73 7.98 11.96
CA ASP A 79 -17.97 7.82 11.17
C ASP A 79 -17.71 7.98 9.66
N ALA A 80 -16.68 7.32 9.15
CA ALA A 80 -16.23 7.47 7.76
C ALA A 80 -17.15 6.83 6.70
N SER A 81 -18.11 5.97 7.08
CA SER A 81 -18.94 5.17 6.15
C SER A 81 -19.62 6.01 5.06
N HIS A 82 -20.27 7.12 5.42
CA HIS A 82 -20.93 8.01 4.48
C HIS A 82 -19.93 8.72 3.55
N SER A 83 -18.72 9.00 4.04
CA SER A 83 -17.65 9.58 3.22
C SER A 83 -17.08 8.56 2.25
N ILE A 84 -16.96 7.30 2.68
CA ILE A 84 -16.54 6.19 1.82
C ILE A 84 -17.54 6.03 0.66
N VAL A 85 -18.83 5.82 0.93
CA VAL A 85 -19.88 5.65 -0.09
C VAL A 85 -19.93 6.83 -1.06
N PHE A 86 -19.86 8.06 -0.53
CA PHE A 86 -19.83 9.27 -1.35
C PHE A 86 -18.61 9.29 -2.27
N LEU A 87 -17.40 9.07 -1.73
CA LEU A 87 -16.16 9.15 -2.51
C LEU A 87 -16.06 8.05 -3.57
N THR A 88 -16.45 6.82 -3.26
CA THR A 88 -16.43 5.69 -4.20
C THR A 88 -17.40 5.92 -5.35
N THR A 89 -18.63 6.34 -5.06
CA THR A 89 -19.62 6.69 -6.09
C THR A 89 -19.14 7.83 -6.98
N GLN A 90 -18.57 8.88 -6.38
CA GLN A 90 -18.01 10.00 -7.13
C GLN A 90 -16.80 9.60 -7.98
N LEU A 91 -15.93 8.71 -7.50
CA LEU A 91 -14.83 8.17 -8.30
C LEU A 91 -15.33 7.35 -9.48
N ARG A 92 -16.37 6.52 -9.29
CA ARG A 92 -17.02 5.77 -10.37
C ARG A 92 -17.51 6.71 -11.47
N HIS A 93 -18.32 7.72 -11.11
CA HIS A 93 -18.81 8.70 -12.09
C HIS A 93 -17.66 9.40 -12.82
N ARG A 94 -16.63 9.84 -12.09
CA ARG A 94 -15.46 10.50 -12.70
C ARG A 94 -14.62 9.57 -13.55
N CYS A 95 -14.59 8.27 -13.26
CA CYS A 95 -13.86 7.30 -14.07
C CYS A 95 -14.49 7.17 -15.46
N VAL A 96 -15.82 7.18 -15.55
CA VAL A 96 -16.55 7.15 -16.83
C VAL A 96 -16.25 8.40 -17.67
N ASP A 97 -16.23 9.57 -17.04
CA ASP A 97 -16.02 10.85 -17.75
C ASP A 97 -14.54 11.13 -18.06
N ASN A 98 -13.66 10.92 -17.09
CA ASN A 98 -12.24 11.27 -17.13
C ASN A 98 -11.41 10.38 -16.18
N PRO A 99 -10.91 9.22 -16.68
CA PRO A 99 -10.11 8.28 -15.90
C PRO A 99 -8.88 8.91 -15.24
N MET A 100 -8.22 9.85 -15.93
CA MET A 100 -7.03 10.52 -15.40
C MET A 100 -7.33 11.36 -14.15
N LEU A 101 -8.45 12.09 -14.17
CA LEU A 101 -8.89 12.88 -13.02
C LEU A 101 -9.32 11.96 -11.86
N ALA A 102 -9.98 10.84 -12.17
CA ALA A 102 -10.33 9.83 -11.16
C ALA A 102 -9.07 9.24 -10.49
N SER A 103 -8.02 8.96 -11.27
CA SER A 103 -6.73 8.50 -10.74
C SER A 103 -6.07 9.53 -9.83
N GLN A 104 -6.06 10.82 -10.21
CA GLN A 104 -5.55 11.89 -9.36
C GLN A 104 -6.33 12.00 -8.03
N ARG A 105 -7.66 11.88 -8.09
CA ARG A 105 -8.54 11.87 -6.91
C ARG A 105 -8.28 10.66 -6.01
N MET A 106 -8.05 9.47 -6.58
CA MET A 106 -7.65 8.28 -5.83
C MET A 106 -6.28 8.44 -5.17
N ALA A 107 -5.32 9.08 -5.85
CA ALA A 107 -4.01 9.37 -5.27
C ALA A 107 -4.13 10.30 -4.05
N LEU A 108 -5.04 11.29 -4.07
CA LEU A 108 -5.33 12.14 -2.92
C LEU A 108 -5.90 11.35 -1.74
N ILE A 109 -6.90 10.50 -1.98
CA ILE A 109 -7.49 9.63 -0.96
C ILE A 109 -6.42 8.72 -0.35
N THR A 110 -5.60 8.10 -1.20
CA THR A 110 -4.48 7.25 -0.79
C THR A 110 -3.50 8.02 0.10
N SER A 111 -3.14 9.25 -0.27
CA SER A 111 -2.22 10.06 0.53
C SER A 111 -2.77 10.43 1.91
N VAL A 112 -4.10 10.59 2.03
CA VAL A 112 -4.78 10.95 3.27
C VAL A 112 -4.89 9.73 4.20
N LEU A 113 -5.34 8.59 3.65
CA LEU A 113 -5.48 7.34 4.40
C LEU A 113 -4.13 6.77 4.86
N LEU A 114 -3.07 6.98 4.06
CA LEU A 114 -1.70 6.57 4.40
C LEU A 114 -0.90 7.67 5.10
N SER A 115 -1.54 8.75 5.53
CA SER A 115 -0.84 9.85 6.20
C SER A 115 -0.24 9.41 7.54
N GLU A 116 0.90 9.99 7.90
CA GLU A 116 1.61 9.56 9.11
C GLU A 116 0.84 9.85 10.41
N LYS A 117 -0.18 10.72 10.40
CA LYS A 117 -0.83 11.17 11.65
C LYS A 117 -1.52 10.03 12.40
N ALA A 118 -2.12 9.08 11.69
CA ALA A 118 -2.69 7.87 12.27
C ALA A 118 -2.87 6.79 11.17
N PRO A 119 -2.64 5.50 11.47
CA PRO A 119 -2.81 4.45 10.48
C PRO A 119 -4.30 4.07 10.33
N TRP A 120 -4.96 4.58 9.30
CA TRP A 120 -6.38 4.30 8.99
C TRP A 120 -6.55 3.08 8.08
N THR A 121 -5.88 1.98 8.44
CA THR A 121 -5.82 0.78 7.59
C THR A 121 -7.16 0.06 7.49
N ASN A 122 -7.95 0.02 8.57
CA ASN A 122 -9.32 -0.52 8.53
C ASN A 122 -10.22 0.30 7.60
N THR A 123 -10.21 1.63 7.74
CA THR A 123 -10.95 2.53 6.84
C THR A 123 -10.47 2.42 5.40
N ALA A 124 -9.17 2.23 5.18
CA ALA A 124 -8.63 1.95 3.85
C ALA A 124 -9.17 0.63 3.28
N PHE A 125 -9.30 -0.41 4.09
CA PHE A 125 -9.86 -1.67 3.64
C PHE A 125 -11.35 -1.56 3.32
N GLU A 126 -12.14 -0.94 4.20
CA GLU A 126 -13.56 -0.64 3.95
C GLU A 126 -13.74 0.18 2.67
N PHE A 127 -12.89 1.19 2.47
CA PHE A 127 -12.89 2.00 1.25
C PHE A 127 -12.61 1.18 0.00
N LEU A 128 -11.62 0.27 0.03
CA LEU A 128 -11.32 -0.60 -1.10
C LEU A 128 -12.48 -1.55 -1.42
N ILE A 129 -13.13 -2.14 -0.41
CA ILE A 129 -14.30 -3.00 -0.59
C ILE A 129 -15.45 -2.23 -1.25
N GLU A 130 -15.83 -1.08 -0.68
CA GLU A 130 -16.90 -0.26 -1.26
C GLU A 130 -16.54 0.20 -2.68
N PHE A 131 -15.27 0.56 -2.91
CA PHE A 131 -14.81 1.00 -4.23
C PHE A 131 -14.98 -0.09 -5.30
N ILE A 132 -14.56 -1.33 -5.01
CA ILE A 132 -14.72 -2.42 -5.98
C ILE A 132 -16.19 -2.77 -6.22
N GLN A 133 -17.02 -2.74 -5.18
CA GLN A 133 -18.46 -3.01 -5.29
C GLN A 133 -19.18 -1.91 -6.08
N SER A 134 -18.68 -0.67 -5.99
CA SER A 134 -19.20 0.46 -6.75
C SER A 134 -18.87 0.40 -8.24
N LEU A 135 -17.86 -0.37 -8.66
CA LEU A 135 -17.46 -0.48 -10.05
C LEU A 135 -18.21 -1.62 -10.73
N ASP A 136 -19.04 -1.29 -11.72
CA ASP A 136 -19.55 -2.28 -12.64
C ASP A 136 -18.36 -2.80 -13.47
N GLY A 137 -18.23 -4.12 -13.66
CA GLY A 137 -17.04 -4.77 -14.24
C GLY A 137 -16.61 -4.32 -15.64
N GLU A 138 -17.35 -3.41 -16.28
CA GLU A 138 -17.00 -2.76 -17.55
C GLU A 138 -16.07 -1.54 -17.38
N ILE A 139 -16.04 -0.91 -16.19
CA ILE A 139 -15.30 0.34 -15.96
C ILE A 139 -13.81 0.02 -15.73
N ARG A 140 -12.96 0.43 -16.69
CA ARG A 140 -11.49 0.32 -16.55
C ARG A 140 -10.91 1.47 -15.71
N PHE A 141 -10.56 1.18 -14.46
CA PHE A 141 -9.92 2.15 -13.57
C PHE A 141 -8.38 2.15 -13.67
N PRO A 142 -7.70 3.32 -13.66
CA PRO A 142 -6.24 3.40 -13.63
C PRO A 142 -5.65 2.88 -12.31
N ILE A 143 -5.17 1.64 -12.33
CA ILE A 143 -4.83 0.90 -11.11
C ILE A 143 -3.59 1.43 -10.36
N GLU A 144 -2.69 2.16 -11.02
CA GLU A 144 -1.43 2.59 -10.41
C GLU A 144 -1.63 3.46 -9.15
N SER A 145 -2.70 4.26 -9.12
CA SER A 145 -3.00 5.15 -7.99
C SER A 145 -3.57 4.43 -6.76
N ILE A 146 -4.12 3.23 -6.91
CA ILE A 146 -4.72 2.46 -5.81
C ILE A 146 -3.73 1.46 -5.19
N LEU A 147 -2.67 1.09 -5.91
CA LEU A 147 -1.66 0.12 -5.45
C LEU A 147 -1.04 0.45 -4.08
N PRO A 148 -0.63 1.70 -3.76
CA PRO A 148 -0.10 1.98 -2.43
C PRO A 148 -1.12 1.68 -1.32
N LEU A 149 -2.40 2.02 -1.54
CA LEU A 149 -3.46 1.77 -0.57
C LEU A 149 -3.69 0.27 -0.37
N TRP A 150 -3.76 -0.49 -1.47
CA TRP A 150 -3.87 -1.94 -1.42
C TRP A 150 -2.65 -2.59 -0.73
N PHE A 151 -1.42 -2.17 -1.03
CA PHE A 151 -0.23 -2.67 -0.34
C PHE A 151 -0.26 -2.43 1.16
N ALA A 152 -0.75 -1.27 1.61
CA ALA A 152 -0.93 -1.03 3.04
C ALA A 152 -1.94 -2.01 3.65
N VAL A 153 -3.08 -2.23 2.99
CA VAL A 153 -4.13 -3.14 3.47
C VAL A 153 -3.64 -4.58 3.54
N VAL A 154 -3.03 -5.13 2.48
CA VAL A 154 -2.55 -6.52 2.46
C VAL A 154 -1.44 -6.77 3.50
N LEU A 155 -0.63 -5.75 3.81
CA LEU A 155 0.44 -5.84 4.81
C LEU A 155 -0.04 -5.66 6.25
N THR A 156 -1.31 -5.29 6.48
CA THR A 156 -1.86 -5.07 7.83
C THR A 156 -3.11 -5.87 8.17
N HIS A 157 -3.73 -6.55 7.20
CA HIS A 157 -4.90 -7.40 7.41
C HIS A 157 -4.55 -8.88 7.21
N ILE A 158 -5.37 -9.75 7.79
CA ILE A 158 -5.33 -11.18 7.50
C ILE A 158 -6.16 -11.48 6.24
N GLU A 159 -5.86 -12.60 5.58
CA GLU A 159 -6.63 -13.11 4.45
C GLU A 159 -8.13 -13.19 4.79
N SER A 160 -8.97 -12.73 3.87
CA SER A 160 -10.43 -12.76 3.95
C SER A 160 -11.00 -12.72 2.53
N ASP A 161 -12.28 -13.09 2.38
CA ASP A 161 -12.95 -13.06 1.07
C ASP A 161 -12.90 -11.66 0.45
N GLY A 162 -13.23 -10.62 1.23
CA GLY A 162 -13.16 -9.23 0.76
C GLY A 162 -11.75 -8.79 0.36
N LEU A 163 -10.70 -9.27 1.03
CA LEU A 163 -9.32 -8.96 0.64
C LEU A 163 -8.92 -9.71 -0.64
N THR A 164 -9.42 -10.92 -0.82
CA THR A 164 -9.22 -11.73 -2.03
C THR A 164 -9.87 -11.06 -3.23
N ASP A 165 -11.12 -10.61 -3.09
CA ASP A 165 -11.87 -9.90 -4.13
C ASP A 165 -11.16 -8.62 -4.57
N VAL A 166 -10.72 -7.80 -3.59
CA VAL A 166 -9.93 -6.60 -3.86
C VAL A 166 -8.64 -6.97 -4.61
N SER A 167 -7.94 -8.02 -4.17
CA SER A 167 -6.68 -8.44 -4.78
C SER A 167 -6.86 -8.94 -6.23
N GLN A 168 -7.96 -9.63 -6.53
CA GLN A 168 -8.30 -10.07 -7.87
C GLN A 168 -8.61 -8.88 -8.79
N PHE A 169 -9.36 -7.90 -8.30
CA PHE A 169 -9.61 -6.63 -9.01
C PHE A 169 -8.29 -5.91 -9.34
N ILE A 170 -7.40 -5.76 -8.35
CA ILE A 170 -6.09 -5.13 -8.53
C ILE A 170 -5.27 -5.86 -9.59
N CYS A 171 -5.19 -7.19 -9.54
CA CYS A 171 -4.40 -7.94 -10.51
C CYS A 171 -4.95 -7.84 -11.93
N THR A 172 -6.27 -7.87 -12.09
CA THR A 172 -6.94 -7.71 -13.40
C THR A 172 -6.66 -6.31 -13.98
N GLY A 173 -6.74 -5.28 -13.14
CA GLY A 173 -6.39 -3.91 -13.51
C GLY A 173 -4.91 -3.77 -13.86
N PHE A 174 -4.01 -4.38 -13.08
CA PHE A 174 -2.57 -4.33 -13.31
C PHE A 174 -2.16 -5.05 -14.60
N ARG A 175 -2.77 -6.20 -14.89
CA ARG A 175 -2.59 -6.90 -16.17
C ARG A 175 -2.97 -6.01 -17.35
N SER A 176 -4.15 -5.40 -17.29
CA SER A 176 -4.64 -4.52 -18.35
C SER A 176 -3.71 -3.31 -18.54
N PHE A 177 -3.30 -2.69 -17.43
CA PHE A 177 -2.31 -1.62 -17.43
C PHE A 177 -0.98 -2.02 -18.08
N ALA A 178 -0.43 -3.19 -17.71
CA ALA A 178 0.83 -3.67 -18.28
C ALA A 178 0.72 -3.92 -19.79
N GLN A 179 -0.40 -4.48 -20.24
CA GLN A 179 -0.69 -4.69 -21.66
C GLN A 179 -0.77 -3.36 -22.42
N ASP A 180 -1.50 -2.38 -21.88
CA ASP A 180 -1.65 -1.05 -22.48
C ASP A 180 -0.31 -0.30 -22.59
N LYS A 181 0.63 -0.57 -21.68
CA LYS A 181 2.00 -0.02 -21.70
C LYS A 181 2.98 -0.82 -22.55
N GLY A 182 2.57 -1.94 -23.14
CA GLY A 182 3.44 -2.82 -23.92
C GLY A 182 4.50 -3.53 -23.06
N PHE A 183 4.25 -3.68 -21.77
CA PHE A 183 5.15 -4.35 -20.85
C PHE A 183 5.05 -5.88 -20.99
N PRO A 184 6.17 -6.62 -20.86
CA PRO A 184 6.14 -8.07 -20.82
C PRO A 184 5.40 -8.51 -19.56
N SER A 185 4.18 -9.03 -19.70
CA SER A 185 3.43 -9.58 -18.58
C SER A 185 3.68 -11.07 -18.45
N LYS A 186 4.00 -11.53 -17.23
CA LYS A 186 3.92 -12.96 -16.91
C LYS A 186 2.48 -13.43 -17.12
N GLU A 187 2.28 -14.65 -17.61
CA GLU A 187 0.94 -15.22 -17.74
C GLU A 187 0.22 -15.15 -16.39
N PHE A 188 -0.94 -14.50 -16.40
CA PHE A 188 -1.84 -14.41 -15.27
C PHE A 188 -2.87 -15.52 -15.41
N SER A 189 -2.86 -16.50 -14.50
CA SER A 189 -4.00 -17.39 -14.32
C SER A 189 -5.12 -16.59 -13.66
N SER A 190 -6.31 -16.56 -14.26
CA SER A 190 -7.52 -15.99 -13.66
C SER A 190 -7.84 -16.56 -12.27
N ASP A 191 -7.28 -17.73 -11.97
CA ASP A 191 -7.54 -18.52 -10.78
C ASP A 191 -6.52 -18.19 -9.66
N ILE A 192 -6.28 -16.90 -9.40
CA ILE A 192 -5.56 -16.52 -8.18
C ILE A 192 -6.48 -16.82 -7.00
N SER A 193 -6.10 -17.83 -6.22
CA SER A 193 -6.89 -18.32 -5.10
C SER A 193 -6.62 -17.59 -3.77
N SER A 194 -5.69 -16.63 -3.72
CA SER A 194 -5.33 -15.91 -2.49
C SER A 194 -4.66 -14.56 -2.75
N THR A 195 -4.78 -13.66 -1.76
CA THR A 195 -4.06 -12.37 -1.73
C THR A 195 -2.55 -12.55 -1.80
N ASP A 196 -2.01 -13.60 -1.16
CA ASP A 196 -0.58 -13.92 -1.22
C ASP A 196 -0.09 -14.17 -2.66
N ALA A 197 -0.84 -14.96 -3.43
CA ALA A 197 -0.53 -15.23 -4.82
C ALA A 197 -0.66 -13.98 -5.70
N ALA A 198 -1.65 -13.11 -5.45
CA ALA A 198 -1.80 -11.82 -6.11
C ALA A 198 -0.58 -10.91 -5.90
N VAL A 199 -0.17 -10.71 -4.63
CA VAL A 199 1.01 -9.93 -4.27
C VAL A 199 2.25 -10.47 -4.98
N ARG A 200 2.48 -11.78 -4.87
CA ARG A 200 3.64 -12.43 -5.49
C ARG A 200 3.65 -12.18 -7.00
N TRP A 201 2.52 -12.37 -7.67
CA TRP A 201 2.42 -12.17 -9.12
C TRP A 201 2.72 -10.72 -9.54
N ILE A 202 2.24 -9.72 -8.78
CA ILE A 202 2.55 -8.31 -9.07
C ILE A 202 4.05 -8.04 -8.95
N PHE A 203 4.70 -8.49 -7.87
CA PHE A 203 6.14 -8.28 -7.72
C PHE A 203 6.98 -9.05 -8.74
N GLU A 204 6.59 -10.28 -9.07
CA GLU A 204 7.22 -11.04 -10.17
C GLU A 204 7.09 -10.30 -11.51
N SER A 205 5.90 -9.76 -11.80
CA SER A 205 5.64 -9.00 -13.02
C SER A 205 6.45 -7.71 -13.08
N VAL A 206 6.52 -6.94 -11.99
CA VAL A 206 7.37 -5.75 -11.91
C VAL A 206 8.85 -6.10 -12.10
N SER A 207 9.30 -7.22 -11.54
CA SER A 207 10.68 -7.71 -11.72
C SER A 207 10.98 -8.05 -13.18
N GLU A 208 10.02 -8.63 -13.92
CA GLU A 208 10.14 -8.87 -15.35
C GLU A 208 10.19 -7.55 -16.15
N ILE A 209 9.32 -6.60 -15.81
CA ILE A 209 9.29 -5.27 -16.44
C ILE A 209 10.64 -4.56 -16.23
N ALA A 210 11.21 -4.65 -15.02
CA ALA A 210 12.48 -4.05 -14.69
C ALA A 210 13.63 -4.52 -15.58
N ARG A 211 13.58 -5.74 -16.14
CA ARG A 211 14.60 -6.22 -17.09
C ARG A 211 14.63 -5.42 -18.39
N ARG A 212 13.52 -4.78 -18.76
CA ARG A 212 13.41 -3.96 -19.99
C ARG A 212 13.31 -2.47 -19.68
N ASN A 213 12.72 -2.10 -18.56
CA ASN A 213 12.50 -0.72 -18.14
C ASN A 213 12.72 -0.56 -16.63
N GLU A 214 13.99 -0.61 -16.22
CA GLU A 214 14.37 -0.52 -14.81
C GLU A 214 13.95 0.82 -14.18
N MET A 215 14.05 1.93 -14.92
CA MET A 215 13.72 3.27 -14.44
C MET A 215 12.24 3.37 -14.03
N TRP A 216 11.33 2.95 -14.92
CA TRP A 216 9.89 2.94 -14.59
C TRP A 216 9.61 2.03 -13.40
N ALA A 217 10.13 0.80 -13.41
CA ALA A 217 9.87 -0.16 -12.34
C ALA A 217 10.37 0.35 -10.99
N ARG A 218 11.51 1.02 -10.99
CA ARG A 218 12.08 1.65 -9.79
C ARG A 218 11.21 2.79 -9.27
N GLU A 219 10.80 3.72 -10.14
CA GLU A 219 9.91 4.82 -9.75
C GLU A 219 8.57 4.32 -9.23
N ALA A 220 8.00 3.29 -9.87
CA ALA A 220 6.76 2.64 -9.44
C ALA A 220 6.91 2.03 -8.04
N MET A 221 7.96 1.24 -7.80
CA MET A 221 8.20 0.64 -6.48
C MET A 221 8.37 1.67 -5.38
N LEU A 222 9.13 2.74 -5.62
CA LEU A 222 9.26 3.83 -4.65
C LEU A 222 7.92 4.51 -4.40
N ARG A 223 7.18 4.86 -5.46
CA ARG A 223 5.86 5.50 -5.35
C ARG A 223 4.86 4.65 -4.56
N TRP A 224 4.88 3.32 -4.74
CA TRP A 224 3.94 2.43 -4.08
C TRP A 224 4.33 2.08 -2.65
N LEU A 225 5.62 1.92 -2.34
CA LEU A 225 6.06 1.40 -1.05
C LEU A 225 6.51 2.48 -0.06
N GLU A 226 6.93 3.66 -0.52
CA GLU A 226 7.36 4.76 0.36
C GLU A 226 6.28 5.17 1.39
N PRO A 227 5.02 5.47 0.99
CA PRO A 227 3.98 5.83 1.96
C PRO A 227 3.59 4.63 2.86
N VAL A 228 3.65 3.42 2.31
CA VAL A 228 3.28 2.19 3.02
C VAL A 228 4.27 1.89 4.15
N ALA A 229 5.57 2.08 3.92
CA ALA A 229 6.59 1.89 4.93
C ALA A 229 6.37 2.78 6.17
N CYS A 230 5.92 4.03 5.99
CA CYS A 230 5.63 4.94 7.10
C CYS A 230 4.46 4.45 7.95
N VAL A 231 3.39 3.93 7.32
CA VAL A 231 2.23 3.36 8.03
C VAL A 231 2.64 2.11 8.80
N LEU A 232 3.38 1.21 8.17
CA LEU A 232 3.75 -0.08 8.76
C LEU A 232 4.67 0.04 9.98
N GLN A 233 5.54 1.05 10.01
CA GLN A 233 6.38 1.35 11.18
C GLN A 233 5.54 1.65 12.45
N LYS A 234 4.29 2.10 12.29
CA LYS A 234 3.38 2.40 13.41
C LYS A 234 2.45 1.23 13.74
N VAL A 235 2.05 0.47 12.73
CA VAL A 235 1.07 -0.63 12.85
C VAL A 235 1.74 -1.91 13.31
N LEU A 236 2.75 -2.40 12.56
CA LEU A 236 3.30 -3.74 12.72
C LEU A 236 3.85 -4.05 14.12
N PRO A 237 4.50 -3.12 14.85
CA PRO A 237 4.98 -3.39 16.20
C PRO A 237 3.86 -3.76 17.19
N LYS A 238 2.62 -3.31 16.94
CA LYS A 238 1.45 -3.51 17.80
C LYS A 238 0.51 -4.60 17.28
N SER A 239 0.81 -5.19 16.12
CA SER A 239 -0.03 -6.18 15.47
C SER A 239 0.08 -7.57 16.09
N THR A 240 -0.96 -8.38 15.90
CA THR A 240 -1.00 -9.79 16.31
C THR A 240 0.03 -10.64 15.54
N MET A 241 0.26 -11.86 16.02
CA MET A 241 1.20 -12.76 15.36
C MET A 241 0.72 -13.20 13.98
N GLU A 242 -0.59 -13.36 13.76
CA GLU A 242 -1.14 -13.70 12.43
C GLU A 242 -0.86 -12.58 11.43
N VAL A 243 -1.14 -11.33 11.80
CA VAL A 243 -0.87 -10.17 10.95
C VAL A 243 0.62 -10.03 10.67
N CYS A 244 1.48 -10.23 11.67
CA CYS A 244 2.93 -10.20 11.45
C CYS A 244 3.40 -11.32 10.52
N THR A 245 2.81 -12.52 10.61
CA THR A 245 3.14 -13.65 9.74
C THR A 245 2.77 -13.35 8.29
N GLN A 246 1.56 -12.86 8.04
CA GLN A 246 1.12 -12.45 6.70
C GLN A 246 1.96 -11.30 6.15
N SER A 247 2.16 -10.25 6.95
CA SER A 247 2.96 -9.08 6.57
C SER A 247 4.40 -9.47 6.23
N CYS A 248 5.02 -10.35 7.03
CA CYS A 248 6.36 -10.86 6.74
C CYS A 248 6.41 -11.79 5.52
N ARG A 249 5.35 -12.56 5.22
CA ARG A 249 5.27 -13.38 3.99
C ARG A 249 5.28 -12.48 2.76
N ILE A 250 4.38 -11.51 2.72
CA ILE A 250 4.25 -10.52 1.64
C ILE A 250 5.55 -9.72 1.48
N ALA A 251 6.13 -9.25 2.59
CA ALA A 251 7.40 -8.53 2.55
C ALA A 251 8.53 -9.40 1.99
N SER A 252 8.52 -10.72 2.22
CA SER A 252 9.53 -11.63 1.64
C SER A 252 9.56 -11.54 0.10
N TYR A 253 8.41 -11.35 -0.55
CA TYR A 253 8.33 -11.14 -2.00
C TYR A 253 8.89 -9.78 -2.43
N ILE A 254 8.68 -8.72 -1.63
CA ILE A 254 9.33 -7.41 -1.86
C ILE A 254 10.84 -7.59 -1.90
N PHE A 255 11.41 -8.29 -0.93
CA PHE A 255 12.85 -8.53 -0.89
C PHE A 255 13.32 -9.39 -2.06
N ARG A 256 12.61 -10.46 -2.39
CA ARG A 256 13.02 -11.35 -3.48
C ARG A 256 13.01 -10.67 -4.85
N PHE A 257 11.98 -9.90 -5.15
CA PHE A 257 11.72 -9.44 -6.52
C PHE A 257 12.02 -7.94 -6.73
N ALA A 258 11.97 -7.13 -5.68
CA ALA A 258 12.09 -5.68 -5.76
C ALA A 258 13.31 -5.11 -5.00
N SER A 259 14.13 -5.92 -4.30
CA SER A 259 15.27 -5.39 -3.52
C SER A 259 16.19 -4.49 -4.33
N ARG A 260 16.54 -4.89 -5.56
CA ARG A 260 17.38 -4.09 -6.48
C ARG A 260 16.74 -2.76 -6.88
N LEU A 261 15.41 -2.70 -6.93
CA LEU A 261 14.65 -1.50 -7.30
C LEU A 261 14.57 -0.52 -6.12
N ILE A 262 14.44 -1.01 -4.89
CA ILE A 262 14.32 -0.15 -3.71
C ILE A 262 15.66 0.16 -3.02
N TYR A 263 16.71 -0.62 -3.29
CA TYR A 263 18.04 -0.39 -2.76
C TYR A 263 18.71 0.81 -3.42
N ARG A 264 19.35 1.63 -2.59
CA ARG A 264 20.24 2.74 -2.96
C ARG A 264 21.48 2.68 -2.09
N SER A 265 22.64 2.93 -2.68
CA SER A 265 23.90 2.97 -1.94
C SER A 265 24.00 4.25 -1.09
N ALA A 266 24.95 4.27 -0.15
CA ALA A 266 25.16 5.46 0.70
C ALA A 266 25.67 6.69 -0.07
N GLY A 267 26.24 6.49 -1.27
CA GLY A 267 26.61 7.60 -2.16
C GLY A 267 25.42 8.18 -2.95
N GLU A 268 24.29 7.48 -3.00
CA GLU A 268 23.14 7.86 -3.84
C GLU A 268 21.99 8.50 -3.05
N CYS A 269 21.96 8.33 -1.72
CA CYS A 269 20.85 8.79 -0.89
C CYS A 269 21.26 8.93 0.58
N ASN A 270 20.35 9.49 1.40
CA ASN A 270 20.42 9.33 2.84
C ASN A 270 20.12 7.87 3.22
N PHE A 271 21.16 7.03 3.25
CA PHE A 271 21.06 5.57 3.37
C PHE A 271 20.17 5.13 4.54
N ASN A 272 20.30 5.77 5.70
CA ASN A 272 19.55 5.43 6.90
C ASN A 272 18.05 5.71 6.80
N GLN A 273 17.64 6.62 5.91
CA GLN A 273 16.26 6.97 5.63
C GLN A 273 15.71 6.27 4.37
N SER A 274 16.57 5.59 3.59
CA SER A 274 16.15 4.88 2.39
C SER A 274 15.05 3.84 2.69
N LEU A 275 14.13 3.67 1.74
CA LEU A 275 13.06 2.68 1.82
C LEU A 275 13.59 1.29 2.20
N PHE A 276 14.63 0.83 1.50
CA PHE A 276 15.22 -0.47 1.72
C PHE A 276 15.71 -0.67 3.17
N VAL A 277 16.44 0.30 3.74
CA VAL A 277 16.93 0.21 5.12
C VAL A 277 15.77 0.26 6.11
N ARG A 278 14.76 1.10 5.86
CA ARG A 278 13.54 1.16 6.70
C ARG A 278 12.79 -0.17 6.70
N LEU A 279 12.67 -0.83 5.55
CA LEU A 279 12.05 -2.16 5.44
C LEU A 279 12.92 -3.26 6.07
N CYS A 280 14.25 -3.21 5.94
CA CYS A 280 15.15 -4.16 6.62
C CYS A 280 15.00 -4.06 8.14
N LYS A 281 15.02 -2.84 8.68
CA LYS A 281 14.81 -2.60 10.11
C LYS A 281 13.46 -3.17 10.56
N LEU A 282 12.40 -2.84 9.83
CA LEU A 282 11.04 -3.25 10.18
C LEU A 282 10.84 -4.78 10.11
N TYR A 283 11.13 -5.38 8.96
CA TYR A 283 10.77 -6.77 8.67
C TYR A 283 11.84 -7.76 9.09
N ILE A 284 13.12 -7.49 8.83
CA ILE A 284 14.19 -8.44 9.13
C ILE A 284 14.60 -8.29 10.60
N GLN A 285 15.04 -7.09 10.97
CA GLN A 285 15.71 -6.86 12.26
C GLN A 285 14.73 -6.84 13.44
N ASN A 286 13.55 -6.23 13.28
CA ASN A 286 12.59 -6.05 14.38
C ASN A 286 11.47 -7.09 14.41
N THR A 287 11.26 -7.84 13.32
CA THR A 287 10.15 -8.79 13.21
C THR A 287 10.65 -10.22 13.00
N LEU A 288 11.27 -10.52 11.85
CA LEU A 288 11.70 -11.88 11.48
C LEU A 288 12.72 -12.48 12.46
N ILE A 289 13.73 -11.72 12.88
CA ILE A 289 14.80 -12.22 13.77
C ILE A 289 14.33 -12.30 15.23
N VAL A 290 13.49 -11.37 15.67
CA VAL A 290 13.09 -11.24 17.08
C VAL A 290 11.93 -12.17 17.44
N ARG A 291 10.95 -12.35 16.54
CA ARG A 291 9.76 -13.14 16.81
C ARG A 291 9.99 -14.63 16.50
N ASN A 292 9.18 -15.48 17.11
CA ASN A 292 9.20 -16.93 16.92
C ASN A 292 8.08 -17.33 15.98
N PHE A 293 8.41 -17.52 14.71
CA PHE A 293 7.45 -18.00 13.69
C PHE A 293 7.45 -19.52 13.57
N GLU A 294 6.39 -20.06 13.00
CA GLU A 294 6.30 -21.48 12.66
C GLU A 294 7.33 -21.87 11.59
N ALA A 295 7.84 -23.11 11.67
CA ALA A 295 8.87 -23.61 10.79
C ALA A 295 8.43 -23.63 9.31
N THR A 296 7.17 -23.96 9.03
CA THR A 296 6.58 -23.98 7.67
C THR A 296 6.64 -22.60 7.01
N PHE A 297 6.26 -21.56 7.74
CA PHE A 297 6.35 -20.18 7.29
C PHE A 297 7.81 -19.75 7.07
N LEU A 298 8.71 -20.08 8.00
CA LEU A 298 10.12 -19.70 7.88
C LEU A 298 10.76 -20.36 6.66
N ASP A 299 10.45 -21.64 6.44
CA ASP A 299 10.94 -22.43 5.32
C ASP A 299 10.56 -21.84 3.95
N GLU A 300 9.39 -21.19 3.89
CA GLU A 300 8.90 -20.45 2.72
C GLU A 300 9.55 -19.06 2.60
N SER A 301 9.58 -18.28 3.68
CA SER A 301 9.83 -16.83 3.62
C SER A 301 11.31 -16.47 3.76
N VAL A 302 12.07 -17.12 4.64
CA VAL A 302 13.50 -16.80 4.90
C VAL A 302 14.34 -16.87 3.62
N PRO A 303 14.20 -17.89 2.75
CA PRO A 303 14.95 -17.94 1.49
C PRO A 303 14.71 -16.73 0.58
N ASN A 304 13.50 -16.16 0.58
CA ASN A 304 13.16 -14.98 -0.23
C ASN A 304 13.90 -13.73 0.25
N TYR A 305 13.94 -13.49 1.57
CA TYR A 305 14.73 -12.40 2.16
C TYR A 305 16.22 -12.55 1.86
N PHE A 306 16.75 -13.75 2.07
CA PHE A 306 18.17 -14.02 1.88
C PHE A 306 18.58 -13.88 0.41
N CYS A 307 17.82 -14.48 -0.52
CA CYS A 307 18.03 -14.31 -1.96
C CYS A 307 17.98 -12.82 -2.37
N GLY A 308 17.00 -12.07 -1.87
CA GLY A 308 16.89 -10.63 -2.11
C GLY A 308 18.13 -9.83 -1.72
N LEU A 309 18.79 -10.20 -0.61
CA LEU A 309 20.04 -9.59 -0.16
C LEU A 309 21.23 -10.00 -1.03
N LEU A 310 21.34 -11.28 -1.41
CA LEU A 310 22.42 -11.79 -2.26
C LEU A 310 22.43 -11.15 -3.66
N MET A 311 21.28 -10.64 -4.12
CA MET A 311 21.18 -9.91 -5.39
C MET A 311 21.74 -8.48 -5.34
N LEU A 312 22.04 -7.96 -4.15
CA LEU A 312 22.56 -6.61 -3.91
C LEU A 312 24.10 -6.58 -3.82
N PRO A 313 24.75 -5.41 -3.89
CA PRO A 313 26.20 -5.32 -3.80
C PRO A 313 26.71 -5.52 -2.36
N ILE A 314 26.58 -6.74 -1.83
CA ILE A 314 26.99 -7.12 -0.47
C ILE A 314 28.47 -6.80 -0.21
N ALA A 315 29.34 -7.02 -1.19
CA ALA A 315 30.78 -6.78 -1.05
C ALA A 315 31.12 -5.33 -0.66
N SER A 316 30.30 -4.36 -1.09
CA SER A 316 30.54 -2.93 -0.87
C SER A 316 29.66 -2.34 0.24
N SER A 317 28.92 -3.15 1.00
CA SER A 317 28.05 -2.64 2.06
C SER A 317 28.13 -3.49 3.33
N SER A 318 28.77 -2.93 4.36
CA SER A 318 28.82 -3.53 5.70
C SER A 318 27.43 -3.75 6.30
N TYR A 319 26.47 -2.88 5.99
CA TYR A 319 25.07 -3.06 6.40
C TYR A 319 24.47 -4.34 5.80
N LEU A 320 24.59 -4.54 4.48
CA LEU A 320 24.07 -5.75 3.82
C LEU A 320 24.75 -7.02 4.34
N GLN A 321 26.07 -6.97 4.53
CA GLN A 321 26.82 -8.09 5.13
C GLN A 321 26.27 -8.45 6.49
N ARG A 322 26.06 -7.45 7.37
CA ARG A 322 25.51 -7.66 8.71
C ARG A 322 24.10 -8.27 8.66
N ILE A 323 23.19 -7.75 7.83
CA ILE A 323 21.83 -8.31 7.72
C ILE A 323 21.87 -9.76 7.23
N ALA A 324 22.70 -10.07 6.25
CA ALA A 324 22.85 -11.43 5.76
C ALA A 324 23.41 -12.37 6.85
N VAL A 325 24.42 -11.92 7.60
CA VAL A 325 24.98 -12.65 8.74
C VAL A 325 23.94 -12.85 9.84
N ASP A 326 23.14 -11.84 10.18
CA ASP A 326 22.10 -11.94 11.21
C ASP A 326 21.03 -13.00 10.84
N ILE A 327 20.67 -13.11 9.55
CA ILE A 327 19.77 -14.17 9.04
C ILE A 327 20.42 -15.55 9.20
N ILE A 328 21.68 -15.72 8.79
CA ILE A 328 22.40 -16.99 8.95
C ILE A 328 22.51 -17.36 10.43
N GLU A 329 22.86 -16.40 11.29
CA GLU A 329 23.02 -16.60 12.72
C GLU A 329 21.73 -17.14 13.35
N LYS A 330 20.58 -16.56 12.97
CA LYS A 330 19.28 -16.92 13.50
C LYS A 330 18.79 -18.28 13.00
N PHE A 331 18.99 -18.60 11.72
CA PHE A 331 18.27 -19.68 11.05
C PHE A 331 19.14 -20.87 10.60
N SER A 332 20.48 -20.79 10.69
CA SER A 332 21.38 -21.86 10.23
C SER A 332 21.35 -23.15 11.06
N LEU A 333 20.72 -23.14 12.24
CA LEU A 333 20.52 -24.34 13.07
C LEU A 333 19.35 -25.20 12.59
N ASP A 334 18.36 -24.61 11.91
CA ASP A 334 17.27 -25.37 11.29
C ASP A 334 17.80 -26.11 10.06
N TYR A 335 17.58 -27.43 10.01
CA TYR A 335 18.16 -28.27 8.96
C TYR A 335 17.67 -27.87 7.56
N SER A 336 16.38 -27.58 7.39
CA SER A 336 15.82 -27.24 6.07
C SER A 336 16.37 -25.90 5.58
N LEU A 337 16.30 -24.88 6.44
CA LEU A 337 16.82 -23.54 6.15
C LEU A 337 18.32 -23.54 5.91
N LYS A 338 19.08 -24.34 6.69
CA LYS A 338 20.51 -24.55 6.48
C LYS A 338 20.82 -25.05 5.07
N GLN A 339 20.10 -26.07 4.59
CA GLN A 339 20.31 -26.59 3.23
C GLN A 339 19.95 -25.57 2.15
N LYS A 340 18.86 -24.82 2.33
CA LYS A 340 18.45 -23.76 1.39
C LYS A 340 19.47 -22.63 1.34
N MET A 341 19.95 -22.14 2.49
CA MET A 341 21.00 -21.11 2.54
C MET A 341 22.31 -21.61 1.93
N LYS A 342 22.70 -22.86 2.19
CA LYS A 342 23.90 -23.47 1.57
C LYS A 342 23.78 -23.48 0.05
N ARG A 343 22.63 -23.89 -0.50
CA ARG A 343 22.38 -23.88 -1.94
C ARG A 343 22.49 -22.46 -2.51
N LEU A 344 21.79 -21.49 -1.90
CA LEU A 344 21.80 -20.09 -2.36
C LEU A 344 23.20 -19.46 -2.32
N LEU A 345 24.01 -19.75 -1.31
CA LEU A 345 25.40 -19.28 -1.25
C LEU A 345 26.31 -20.03 -2.23
N GLY A 346 26.02 -21.30 -2.53
CA GLY A 346 26.72 -22.08 -3.55
C GLY A 346 26.61 -21.48 -4.95
N ASP A 347 25.49 -20.81 -5.25
CA ASP A 347 25.31 -20.04 -6.50
C ASP A 347 26.11 -18.72 -6.51
N HIS A 348 26.64 -18.31 -5.35
CA HIS A 348 27.38 -17.07 -5.15
C HIS A 348 28.64 -17.25 -4.27
N PRO A 349 29.60 -18.11 -4.67
CA PRO A 349 30.71 -18.53 -3.81
C PRO A 349 31.59 -17.37 -3.35
N ARG A 350 31.68 -16.30 -4.17
CA ARG A 350 32.42 -15.07 -3.84
C ARG A 350 31.94 -14.35 -2.57
N PHE A 351 30.69 -14.60 -2.13
CA PHE A 351 30.14 -13.97 -0.93
C PHE A 351 30.51 -14.71 0.36
N ILE A 352 30.87 -15.99 0.29
CA ILE A 352 31.24 -16.80 1.46
C ILE A 352 32.40 -16.15 2.26
N PRO A 353 33.56 -15.81 1.67
CA PRO A 353 34.66 -15.21 2.44
C PRO A 353 34.31 -13.82 2.99
N ILE A 354 33.47 -13.05 2.28
CA ILE A 354 33.03 -11.72 2.71
C ILE A 354 32.13 -11.82 3.94
N LEU A 355 31.13 -12.71 3.90
CA LEU A 355 30.23 -12.94 5.02
C LEU A 355 30.96 -13.58 6.21
N TYR A 356 31.93 -14.46 5.93
CA TYR A 356 32.77 -15.07 6.97
C TYR A 356 33.55 -14.00 7.74
N ALA A 357 34.18 -13.06 7.02
CA ALA A 357 34.90 -11.94 7.64
C ALA A 357 33.99 -11.00 8.44
N ALA A 358 32.69 -10.95 8.14
CA ALA A 358 31.71 -10.15 8.87
C ALA A 358 31.12 -10.86 10.10
N CYS A 359 31.42 -12.15 10.31
CA CYS A 359 30.90 -12.92 11.43
C CYS A 359 31.66 -12.66 12.73
N LYS A 360 30.95 -12.78 13.85
CA LYS A 360 31.59 -12.91 15.17
C LYS A 360 32.21 -14.31 15.29
N ALA A 361 33.41 -14.42 15.82
CA ALA A 361 34.05 -15.70 16.09
C ALA A 361 33.13 -16.62 16.92
N ASP A 362 33.15 -17.92 16.60
CA ASP A 362 32.37 -18.99 17.25
C ASP A 362 30.83 -18.89 17.20
N SER A 363 30.30 -17.88 16.49
CA SER A 363 28.87 -17.74 16.22
C SER A 363 28.31 -18.87 15.35
N ASN A 364 26.99 -19.03 15.31
CA ASN A 364 26.36 -20.04 14.46
C ASN A 364 26.64 -19.76 12.98
N ALA A 365 26.62 -18.50 12.58
CA ALA A 365 26.97 -18.04 11.24
C ALA A 365 28.43 -18.34 10.91
N PHE A 366 29.36 -18.12 11.85
CA PHE A 366 30.76 -18.48 11.68
C PHE A 366 30.91 -19.99 11.42
N LYS A 367 30.32 -20.84 12.27
CA LYS A 367 30.38 -22.31 12.11
C LYS A 367 29.74 -22.77 10.81
N PHE A 368 28.62 -22.18 10.42
CA PHE A 368 27.93 -22.47 9.18
C PHE A 368 28.81 -22.12 7.97
N LEU A 369 29.39 -20.92 7.93
CA LEU A 369 30.22 -20.46 6.82
C LEU A 369 31.52 -21.25 6.72
N THR A 370 32.16 -21.61 7.84
CA THR A 370 33.33 -22.50 7.87
C THR A 370 33.01 -23.88 7.30
N ALA A 371 31.78 -24.39 7.49
CA ALA A 371 31.38 -25.70 7.00
C ALA A 371 31.03 -25.73 5.50
N ILE A 372 30.90 -24.57 4.86
CA ILE A 372 30.54 -24.47 3.43
C ILE A 372 31.58 -23.70 2.58
N ALA A 373 32.53 -23.02 3.22
CA ALA A 373 33.76 -22.55 2.60
C ALA A 373 34.63 -23.75 2.20
#